data_AF-A0AB74F4C1-F1
#
_entry.id   AF-A0AB74F4C1-F1
#
_cell.length_a   1.000
_cell.length_b   1.000
_cell.length_c   1.000
_cell.angle_alpha   90.00
_cell.angle_beta   90.00
_cell.angle_gamma   90.00
#
_symmetry.space_group_name_H-M   'P 1'
#
loop_
_entity.id
_entity.type
_entity.pdbx_description
1 polymer ?
#
loop_
_entity_poly.entity_id
_entity_poly.type
_entity_poly.pdbx_seq_one_letter_code
_entity_poly.pdbx_strand_id
1 'polypeptide(L)'
;MDKIYDLIIIGGGSAGLSAGIYAARAMLDTLIIEKNQPGGQAVNTAEVVNYPGIRRTTGPKLMDEMHRHAMDFGAEFTVAEIEGVDLEGEVKALHTSRGTYRSRAVIIATGASPRKIGFAGEKEYTGRGIAYCATCDGEFFSGLDIFVLGGGFAAAEEAVFLTRYGRSVTIVVREDDFTCAQMVADKVKEHPGIEVWYNTEVKEVSGDDFLKKAEFFNNKTGATFTYESKDGKPFGMFVFAGYEPATQIFKGRVDVDAEGYIPTNDRMETNVPGVYAAGDLRPKELRQIVTAVADGAIAATAAEKYVAAERERLGLAAPEPKAAKTPAAPEPEAEAPQGMEDGFIPAAMKGQLREIFQKLERTARVVTIIDPAVPKTLEMQGFLEEVAALNDHIQVEAYKKGEKPELEAAMHLDNLPVAALFDPEGQYSGVKFTGIPGGHEMNSFVLAVYNFAGPGQAVDEALAKRIAAIDHPVNAQICISLSCHFCPDVVAACQRIALLNPNIQAEMIDTALFPKLKEEYKLMSVPAMILNKRDVVFGAKKMSEIVEIFENLKN
;
A
#
# COMPACT_ATOMS: atom_id res chain seq x y z
N MET A 1 9.67 34.25 -12.65
CA MET A 1 9.18 34.36 -11.26
C MET A 1 8.70 32.98 -10.85
N ASP A 2 9.07 32.51 -9.67
CA ASP A 2 8.59 31.24 -9.15
C ASP A 2 7.07 31.28 -8.97
N LYS A 3 6.37 30.21 -9.37
CA LYS A 3 4.91 30.08 -9.23
C LYS A 3 4.50 30.20 -7.75
N ILE A 4 3.49 31.02 -7.46
CA ILE A 4 2.87 31.12 -6.13
C ILE A 4 1.49 30.51 -6.22
N TYR A 5 1.29 29.39 -5.52
CA TYR A 5 0.01 28.70 -5.43
C TYR A 5 -0.96 29.49 -4.56
N ASP A 6 -2.25 29.34 -4.82
CA ASP A 6 -3.28 29.85 -3.90
C ASP A 6 -3.23 29.05 -2.59
N LEU A 7 -3.16 27.72 -2.71
CA LEU A 7 -3.16 26.81 -1.57
C LEU A 7 -2.18 25.66 -1.77
N ILE A 8 -1.34 25.41 -0.77
CA ILE A 8 -0.56 24.17 -0.66
C ILE A 8 -1.11 23.31 0.47
N ILE A 9 -1.29 22.03 0.22
CA ILE A 9 -1.74 21.04 1.20
C ILE A 9 -0.57 20.09 1.47
N ILE A 10 -0.18 19.94 2.72
CA ILE A 10 0.92 19.08 3.14
C ILE A 10 0.36 17.75 3.65
N GLY A 11 0.51 16.69 2.86
CA GLY A 11 0.03 15.35 3.16
C GLY A 11 -1.13 14.93 2.24
N GLY A 12 -1.01 13.75 1.65
CA GLY A 12 -1.97 13.14 0.74
C GLY A 12 -2.90 12.10 1.38
N GLY A 13 -3.14 12.17 2.70
CA GLY A 13 -4.12 11.31 3.39
C GLY A 13 -5.56 11.77 3.16
N SER A 14 -6.53 11.09 3.80
CA SER A 14 -7.97 11.40 3.63
C SER A 14 -8.35 12.87 3.87
N ALA A 15 -7.75 13.54 4.87
CA ALA A 15 -7.93 14.97 5.11
C ALA A 15 -7.37 15.83 3.96
N GLY A 16 -6.15 15.55 3.52
CA GLY A 16 -5.50 16.32 2.45
C GLY A 16 -6.17 16.13 1.10
N LEU A 17 -6.59 14.91 0.77
CA LEU A 17 -7.34 14.61 -0.45
C LEU A 17 -8.71 15.28 -0.47
N SER A 18 -9.43 15.28 0.66
CA SER A 18 -10.69 16.01 0.78
C SER A 18 -10.49 17.52 0.62
N ALA A 19 -9.46 18.08 1.27
CA ALA A 19 -9.10 19.48 1.09
C ALA A 19 -8.79 19.81 -0.37
N GLY A 20 -8.05 18.94 -1.06
CA GLY A 20 -7.73 19.08 -2.49
C GLY A 20 -8.97 19.13 -3.37
N ILE A 21 -9.93 18.22 -3.14
CA ILE A 21 -11.22 18.20 -3.86
C ILE A 21 -11.95 19.55 -3.71
N TYR A 22 -12.10 20.04 -2.48
CA TYR A 22 -12.84 21.26 -2.22
C TYR A 22 -12.11 22.51 -2.75
N ALA A 23 -10.80 22.59 -2.58
CA ALA A 23 -9.99 23.70 -3.07
C ALA A 23 -9.97 23.77 -4.60
N ALA A 24 -9.83 22.62 -5.27
CA ALA A 24 -9.86 22.55 -6.73
C ALA A 24 -11.25 22.89 -7.30
N ARG A 25 -12.34 22.45 -6.64
CA ARG A 25 -13.71 22.86 -6.98
C ARG A 25 -13.95 24.36 -6.80
N ALA A 26 -13.27 24.99 -5.86
CA ALA A 26 -13.25 26.43 -5.65
C ALA A 26 -12.32 27.18 -6.62
N MET A 27 -11.76 26.49 -7.63
CA MET A 27 -10.88 27.05 -8.66
C MET A 27 -9.57 27.63 -8.12
N LEU A 28 -9.15 27.23 -6.92
CA LEU A 28 -7.85 27.61 -6.36
C LEU A 28 -6.72 26.88 -7.08
N ASP A 29 -5.63 27.57 -7.39
CA ASP A 29 -4.40 26.92 -7.83
C ASP A 29 -3.81 26.13 -6.65
N THR A 30 -4.11 24.83 -6.63
CA THR A 30 -3.90 23.94 -5.47
C THR A 30 -2.82 22.90 -5.77
N LEU A 31 -1.86 22.76 -4.85
CA LEU A 31 -0.84 21.71 -4.88
C LEU A 31 -0.90 20.87 -3.60
N ILE A 32 -1.00 19.55 -3.75
CA ILE A 32 -0.84 18.57 -2.68
C ILE A 32 0.59 18.02 -2.72
N ILE A 33 1.30 18.16 -1.61
CA ILE A 33 2.67 17.63 -1.43
C ILE A 33 2.58 16.40 -0.54
N GLU A 34 2.91 15.23 -1.08
CA GLU A 34 2.94 13.95 -0.37
C GLU A 34 4.37 13.40 -0.33
N LYS A 35 4.81 12.88 0.83
CA LYS A 35 6.17 12.37 0.98
C LYS A 35 6.41 11.08 0.21
N ASN A 36 5.40 10.21 0.12
CA ASN A 36 5.49 8.88 -0.49
C ASN A 36 4.38 8.69 -1.52
N GLN A 37 3.32 7.97 -1.13
CA GLN A 37 2.15 7.67 -1.95
C GLN A 37 0.90 8.25 -1.28
N PRO A 38 -0.04 8.80 -2.07
CA PRO A 38 -1.33 9.24 -1.56
C PRO A 38 -2.10 8.15 -0.83
N GLY A 39 -2.83 8.57 0.20
CA GLY A 39 -3.79 7.79 0.97
C GLY A 39 -3.47 7.67 2.46
N GLY A 40 -2.23 7.94 2.88
CA GLY A 40 -1.86 7.95 4.30
C GLY A 40 -2.10 6.61 5.00
N GLN A 41 -2.48 6.64 6.28
CA GLN A 41 -2.68 5.42 7.09
C GLN A 41 -3.81 4.52 6.56
N ALA A 42 -4.82 5.10 5.92
CA ALA A 42 -5.97 4.34 5.44
C ALA A 42 -5.59 3.34 4.33
N VAL A 43 -4.49 3.55 3.59
CA VAL A 43 -4.01 2.58 2.58
C VAL A 43 -3.63 1.24 3.22
N ASN A 44 -3.25 1.24 4.49
CA ASN A 44 -2.90 0.00 5.19
C ASN A 44 -4.13 -0.78 5.66
N THR A 45 -5.34 -0.24 5.50
CA THR A 45 -6.58 -0.87 5.95
C THR A 45 -7.09 -1.90 4.96
N ALA A 46 -7.13 -3.17 5.35
CA ALA A 46 -7.63 -4.26 4.52
C ALA A 46 -9.12 -4.08 4.16
N GLU A 47 -9.94 -3.68 5.12
CA GLU A 47 -11.38 -3.51 4.94
C GLU A 47 -11.90 -2.25 5.64
N VAL A 48 -12.66 -1.45 4.90
CA VAL A 48 -13.36 -0.26 5.39
C VAL A 48 -14.86 -0.51 5.27
N VAL A 49 -15.54 -0.58 6.41
CA VAL A 49 -16.99 -0.82 6.53
C VAL A 49 -17.76 0.30 7.22
N ASN A 50 -17.05 1.36 7.62
CA ASN A 50 -17.56 2.43 8.46
C ASN A 50 -17.49 3.83 7.80
N TYR A 51 -17.25 3.90 6.49
CA TYR A 51 -17.29 5.14 5.73
C TYR A 51 -18.68 5.34 5.08
N PRO A 52 -19.50 6.30 5.56
CA PRO A 52 -20.87 6.45 5.08
C PRO A 52 -20.95 6.66 3.56
N GLY A 53 -21.90 5.97 2.92
CA GLY A 53 -22.03 5.94 1.46
C GLY A 53 -21.29 4.78 0.79
N ILE A 54 -20.37 4.11 1.48
CA ILE A 54 -19.65 2.93 0.98
C ILE A 54 -19.78 1.81 2.00
N ARG A 55 -20.59 0.79 1.69
CA ARG A 55 -20.91 -0.29 2.66
C ARG A 55 -19.69 -1.15 3.00
N ARG A 56 -18.83 -1.39 2.01
CA ARG A 56 -17.62 -2.21 2.13
C ARG A 56 -16.66 -1.83 1.02
N THR A 57 -15.41 -1.55 1.36
CA THR A 57 -14.32 -1.32 0.40
C THR A 57 -12.99 -1.69 1.05
N THR A 58 -11.87 -1.53 0.35
CA THR A 58 -10.54 -1.59 0.94
C THR A 58 -9.99 -0.18 1.14
N GLY A 59 -9.08 -0.03 2.09
CA GLY A 59 -8.35 1.21 2.32
C GLY A 59 -7.65 1.76 1.08
N PRO A 60 -6.84 0.94 0.36
CA PRO A 60 -6.22 1.33 -0.90
C PRO A 60 -7.24 1.81 -1.94
N LYS A 61 -8.33 1.06 -2.16
CA LYS A 61 -9.36 1.41 -3.15
C LYS A 61 -10.00 2.75 -2.81
N LEU A 62 -10.41 2.95 -1.55
CA LEU A 62 -11.04 4.19 -1.11
C LEU A 62 -10.12 5.40 -1.29
N MET A 63 -8.84 5.26 -0.91
CA MET A 63 -7.87 6.34 -1.02
C MET A 63 -7.50 6.67 -2.48
N ASP A 64 -7.39 5.66 -3.33
CA ASP A 64 -7.14 5.86 -4.77
C ASP A 64 -8.31 6.57 -5.45
N GLU A 65 -9.55 6.20 -5.13
CA GLU A 65 -10.75 6.92 -5.59
C GLU A 65 -10.75 8.39 -5.14
N MET A 66 -10.45 8.67 -3.87
CA MET A 66 -10.33 10.04 -3.37
C MET A 66 -9.20 10.82 -4.06
N HIS A 67 -8.09 10.15 -4.36
CA HIS A 67 -6.93 10.73 -5.03
C HIS A 67 -7.27 11.12 -6.47
N ARG A 68 -7.87 10.20 -7.25
CA ARG A 68 -8.36 10.47 -8.61
C ARG A 68 -9.39 11.59 -8.61
N HIS A 69 -10.33 11.58 -7.66
CA HIS A 69 -11.34 12.61 -7.54
C HIS A 69 -10.75 14.01 -7.32
N ALA A 70 -9.67 14.13 -6.52
CA ALA A 70 -8.95 15.39 -6.36
C ALA A 70 -8.27 15.84 -7.67
N MET A 71 -7.63 14.91 -8.40
CA MET A 71 -7.01 15.19 -9.69
C MET A 71 -8.02 15.62 -10.76
N ASP A 72 -9.18 14.98 -10.81
CA ASP A 72 -10.22 15.27 -11.80
C ASP A 72 -10.74 16.70 -11.69
N PHE A 73 -10.83 17.23 -10.46
CA PHE A 73 -11.13 18.64 -10.23
C PHE A 73 -9.96 19.59 -10.48
N GLY A 74 -8.75 19.09 -10.68
CA GLY A 74 -7.58 19.88 -11.07
C GLY A 74 -6.60 20.19 -9.93
N ALA A 75 -6.65 19.45 -8.81
CA ALA A 75 -5.58 19.52 -7.82
C ALA A 75 -4.28 18.97 -8.41
N GLU A 76 -3.19 19.73 -8.29
CA GLU A 76 -1.85 19.27 -8.68
C GLU A 76 -1.25 18.42 -7.55
N PHE A 77 -0.42 17.44 -7.90
CA PHE A 77 0.27 16.57 -6.95
C PHE A 77 1.77 16.59 -7.19
N THR A 78 2.54 16.56 -6.11
CA THR A 78 3.98 16.31 -6.18
C THR A 78 4.38 15.37 -5.05
N VAL A 79 5.26 14.42 -5.40
CA VAL A 79 5.92 13.57 -4.40
C VAL A 79 7.20 14.27 -3.97
N ALA A 80 7.22 14.78 -2.74
CA ALA A 80 8.38 15.44 -2.13
C ALA A 80 8.26 15.42 -0.60
N GLU A 81 9.40 15.34 0.08
CA GLU A 81 9.46 15.43 1.55
C GLU A 81 9.60 16.90 1.95
N ILE A 82 8.83 17.34 2.95
CA ILE A 82 8.96 18.70 3.52
C ILE A 82 10.10 18.66 4.53
N GLU A 83 11.12 19.48 4.30
CA GLU A 83 12.34 19.58 5.10
C GLU A 83 12.34 20.85 5.98
N GLY A 84 11.58 21.87 5.58
CA GLY A 84 11.37 23.08 6.37
C GLY A 84 10.16 23.88 5.90
N VAL A 85 9.64 24.73 6.77
CA VAL A 85 8.50 25.62 6.46
C VAL A 85 8.71 27.01 7.02
N ASP A 86 8.42 28.03 6.23
CA ASP A 86 8.30 29.43 6.64
C ASP A 86 6.84 29.84 6.44
N LEU A 87 6.11 29.97 7.55
CA LEU A 87 4.66 30.15 7.55
C LEU A 87 4.23 31.59 7.86
N GLU A 88 5.18 32.46 8.20
CA GLU A 88 4.92 33.86 8.51
C GLU A 88 4.79 34.71 7.23
N GLY A 89 4.06 35.83 7.35
CA GLY A 89 3.90 36.80 6.28
C GLY A 89 2.87 36.42 5.22
N GLU A 90 2.82 37.19 4.14
CA GLU A 90 1.80 37.07 3.10
C GLU A 90 1.97 35.79 2.26
N VAL A 91 3.22 35.46 1.91
CA VAL A 91 3.58 34.28 1.11
C VAL A 91 4.37 33.31 1.96
N LYS A 92 3.86 32.08 2.06
CA LYS A 92 4.44 30.98 2.80
C LYS A 92 5.41 30.22 1.91
N ALA A 93 6.48 29.69 2.48
CA ALA A 93 7.47 28.91 1.75
C ALA A 93 7.61 27.51 2.36
N LEU A 94 7.55 26.49 1.51
CA LEU A 94 7.67 25.09 1.87
C LEU A 94 8.94 24.57 1.20
N HIS A 95 9.97 24.30 2.00
CA HIS A 95 11.24 23.75 1.54
C HIS A 95 11.11 22.23 1.47
N THR A 96 11.35 21.69 0.28
CA THR A 96 11.24 20.25 0.03
C THR A 96 12.50 19.70 -0.59
N SER A 97 12.60 18.37 -0.60
CA SER A 97 13.63 17.62 -1.33
C SER A 97 13.67 17.90 -2.84
N ARG A 98 12.64 18.58 -3.40
CA ARG A 98 12.56 18.97 -4.82
C ARG A 98 12.64 20.48 -5.06
N GLY A 99 13.01 21.25 -4.03
CA GLY A 99 13.08 22.70 -4.08
C GLY A 99 12.03 23.38 -3.22
N THR A 100 11.90 24.70 -3.38
CA THR A 100 10.98 25.52 -2.56
C THR A 100 9.69 25.82 -3.30
N TYR A 101 8.56 25.43 -2.72
CA TYR A 101 7.23 25.81 -3.19
C TYR A 101 6.70 26.97 -2.36
N ARG A 102 5.87 27.82 -2.98
CA ARG A 102 5.31 29.01 -2.32
C ARG A 102 3.80 29.06 -2.45
N SER A 103 3.11 29.51 -1.41
CA SER A 103 1.65 29.67 -1.43
C SER A 103 1.12 30.83 -0.59
N ARG A 104 -0.13 31.22 -0.84
CA ARG A 104 -0.85 32.21 -0.03
C ARG A 104 -1.46 31.63 1.24
N ALA A 105 -1.88 30.37 1.18
CA ALA A 105 -2.38 29.60 2.31
C ALA A 105 -1.76 28.20 2.35
N VAL A 106 -1.77 27.57 3.54
CA VAL A 106 -1.27 26.21 3.76
C VAL A 106 -2.26 25.42 4.60
N ILE A 107 -2.58 24.18 4.20
CA ILE A 107 -3.25 23.20 5.06
C ILE A 107 -2.24 22.12 5.45
N ILE A 108 -2.03 21.94 6.74
CA ILE A 108 -1.22 20.88 7.32
C ILE A 108 -2.12 19.65 7.53
N ALA A 109 -1.87 18.59 6.77
CA ALA A 109 -2.64 17.34 6.76
C ALA A 109 -1.73 16.10 6.90
N THR A 110 -0.63 16.23 7.64
CA THR A 110 0.41 15.20 7.83
C THR A 110 -0.01 14.00 8.67
N GLY A 111 -1.18 14.06 9.31
CA GLY A 111 -1.78 12.96 10.05
C GLY A 111 -1.03 12.55 11.33
N ALA A 112 -1.27 11.32 11.75
CA ALA A 112 -0.63 10.70 12.90
C ALA A 112 -0.22 9.25 12.58
N SER A 113 0.73 8.71 13.32
CA SER A 113 1.16 7.31 13.22
C SER A 113 1.00 6.61 14.56
N PRO A 114 0.77 5.28 14.59
CA PRO A 114 0.76 4.53 15.84
C PRO A 114 2.05 4.74 16.63
N ARG A 115 1.94 4.97 17.95
CA ARG A 115 3.10 5.06 18.84
C ARG A 115 3.74 3.69 18.95
N LYS A 116 5.07 3.68 18.79
CA LYS A 116 5.91 2.55 19.16
C LYS A 116 6.17 2.57 20.67
N ILE A 117 6.25 1.41 21.28
CA ILE A 117 6.54 1.28 22.73
C ILE A 117 8.05 1.39 22.98
N GLY A 118 8.88 0.90 22.06
CA GLY A 118 10.33 0.97 22.10
C GLY A 118 11.02 -0.22 22.77
N PHE A 119 10.35 -1.37 22.94
CA PHE A 119 10.98 -2.58 23.49
C PHE A 119 11.93 -3.24 22.48
N ALA A 120 12.91 -4.00 22.99
CA ALA A 120 13.90 -4.66 22.15
C ALA A 120 13.21 -5.68 21.21
N GLY A 121 13.52 -5.61 19.90
CA GLY A 121 12.87 -6.43 18.87
C GLY A 121 11.62 -5.82 18.22
N GLU A 122 11.03 -4.74 18.75
CA GLU A 122 9.78 -4.17 18.21
C GLU A 122 9.88 -3.81 16.71
N LYS A 123 10.96 -3.10 16.33
CA LYS A 123 11.21 -2.72 14.94
C LYS A 123 11.53 -3.93 14.06
N GLU A 124 12.24 -4.90 14.61
CA GLU A 124 12.70 -6.08 13.87
C GLU A 124 11.55 -7.00 13.50
N TYR A 125 10.63 -7.26 14.44
CA TYR A 125 9.50 -8.17 14.21
C TYR A 125 8.23 -7.46 13.72
N THR A 126 8.30 -6.16 13.40
CA THR A 126 7.20 -5.46 12.70
C THR A 126 6.93 -6.15 11.36
N GLY A 127 5.69 -6.60 11.15
CA GLY A 127 5.30 -7.41 9.98
C GLY A 127 5.72 -8.90 10.04
N ARG A 128 6.41 -9.32 11.11
CA ARG A 128 6.88 -10.70 11.35
C ARG A 128 6.42 -11.27 12.70
N GLY A 129 5.29 -10.75 13.19
CA GLY A 129 4.72 -11.08 14.50
C GLY A 129 4.20 -9.85 15.24
N ILE A 130 4.67 -8.65 14.89
CA ILE A 130 4.19 -7.39 15.48
C ILE A 130 3.37 -6.61 14.46
N ALA A 131 2.17 -6.20 14.86
CA ALA A 131 1.20 -5.47 14.07
C ALA A 131 0.69 -4.25 14.84
N TYR A 132 0.15 -3.27 14.11
CA TYR A 132 -0.42 -2.04 14.67
C TYR A 132 -1.88 -1.83 14.28
N CYS A 133 -2.46 -2.78 13.53
CA CYS A 133 -3.84 -2.75 13.07
C CYS A 133 -4.47 -4.15 13.17
N ALA A 134 -5.33 -4.36 14.16
CA ALA A 134 -6.02 -5.63 14.37
C ALA A 134 -6.94 -6.01 13.21
N THR A 135 -7.68 -5.05 12.65
CA THR A 135 -8.57 -5.27 11.50
C THR A 135 -7.82 -5.58 10.21
N CYS A 136 -6.59 -5.12 10.07
CA CYS A 136 -5.76 -5.33 8.90
C CYS A 136 -5.04 -6.69 8.94
N ASP A 137 -4.43 -7.00 10.10
CA ASP A 137 -3.50 -8.12 10.21
C ASP A 137 -4.09 -9.34 10.93
N GLY A 138 -5.25 -9.21 11.58
CA GLY A 138 -5.82 -10.22 12.48
C GLY A 138 -5.98 -11.61 11.87
N GLU A 139 -6.36 -11.70 10.59
CA GLU A 139 -6.55 -12.99 9.89
C GLU A 139 -5.24 -13.80 9.78
N PHE A 140 -4.08 -13.14 9.64
CA PHE A 140 -2.78 -13.81 9.56
C PHE A 140 -2.38 -14.50 10.88
N PHE A 141 -3.05 -14.15 11.98
CA PHE A 141 -2.84 -14.74 13.31
C PHE A 141 -3.89 -15.78 13.68
N SER A 142 -4.66 -16.26 12.70
CA SER A 142 -5.67 -17.30 12.91
C SER A 142 -5.08 -18.56 13.54
N GLY A 143 -5.61 -18.94 14.71
CA GLY A 143 -5.15 -20.10 15.47
C GLY A 143 -3.81 -19.92 16.21
N LEU A 144 -3.27 -18.70 16.27
CA LEU A 144 -2.07 -18.35 17.03
C LEU A 144 -2.44 -17.67 18.36
N ASP A 145 -1.50 -17.62 19.30
CA ASP A 145 -1.66 -16.80 20.50
C ASP A 145 -1.41 -15.33 20.15
N ILE A 146 -2.22 -14.43 20.72
CA ILE A 146 -2.18 -12.99 20.40
C ILE A 146 -2.05 -12.19 21.69
N PHE A 147 -1.07 -11.29 21.72
CA PHE A 147 -0.92 -10.29 22.77
C PHE A 147 -1.37 -8.92 22.25
N VAL A 148 -2.12 -8.19 23.06
CA VAL A 148 -2.56 -6.82 22.77
C VAL A 148 -1.90 -5.89 23.77
N LEU A 149 -1.01 -5.02 23.32
CA LEU A 149 -0.25 -4.13 24.17
C LEU A 149 -0.96 -2.78 24.30
N GLY A 150 -1.54 -2.51 25.46
CA GLY A 150 -2.22 -1.26 25.76
C GLY A 150 -3.41 -1.44 26.70
N GLY A 151 -3.75 -0.37 27.44
CA GLY A 151 -4.90 -0.33 28.36
C GLY A 151 -5.96 0.71 27.99
N GLY A 152 -5.85 1.33 26.81
CA GLY A 152 -6.78 2.37 26.34
C GLY A 152 -7.98 1.80 25.60
N PHE A 153 -8.85 2.69 25.10
CA PHE A 153 -10.08 2.32 24.40
C PHE A 153 -9.82 1.42 23.18
N ALA A 154 -8.84 1.77 22.35
CA ALA A 154 -8.47 0.98 21.17
C ALA A 154 -8.02 -0.43 21.54
N ALA A 155 -7.13 -0.57 22.53
CA ALA A 155 -6.67 -1.89 22.97
C ALA A 155 -7.84 -2.79 23.43
N ALA A 156 -8.80 -2.21 24.16
CA ALA A 156 -9.95 -2.95 24.66
C ALA A 156 -10.90 -3.42 23.55
N GLU A 157 -11.30 -2.55 22.62
CA GLU A 157 -12.20 -2.91 21.52
C GLU A 157 -11.53 -3.86 20.51
N GLU A 158 -10.27 -3.59 20.15
CA GLU A 158 -9.54 -4.40 19.16
C GLU A 158 -9.19 -5.80 19.71
N ALA A 159 -8.96 -5.93 21.02
CA ALA A 159 -8.77 -7.23 21.65
C ALA A 159 -10.01 -8.12 21.51
N VAL A 160 -11.21 -7.57 21.70
CA VAL A 160 -12.47 -8.31 21.49
C VAL A 160 -12.59 -8.74 20.03
N PHE A 161 -12.24 -7.89 19.08
CA PHE A 161 -12.23 -8.26 17.66
C PHE A 161 -11.27 -9.42 17.36
N LEU A 162 -10.05 -9.39 17.90
CA LEU A 162 -9.02 -10.41 17.67
C LEU A 162 -9.39 -11.80 18.20
N THR A 163 -10.35 -11.91 19.14
CA THR A 163 -10.86 -13.22 19.62
C THR A 163 -11.52 -14.05 18.53
N ARG A 164 -11.88 -13.44 17.38
CA ARG A 164 -12.41 -14.14 16.21
C ARG A 164 -11.37 -15.00 15.49
N TYR A 165 -10.09 -14.66 15.64
CA TYR A 165 -8.98 -15.28 14.92
C TYR A 165 -8.03 -16.02 15.86
N GLY A 166 -7.64 -15.37 16.96
CA GLY A 166 -6.64 -15.91 17.89
C GLY A 166 -7.10 -17.17 18.59
N ARG A 167 -6.16 -18.10 18.81
CA ARG A 167 -6.33 -19.24 19.73
C ARG A 167 -6.54 -18.75 21.17
N SER A 168 -5.80 -17.71 21.54
CA SER A 168 -5.94 -17.00 22.80
C SER A 168 -5.62 -15.53 22.59
N VAL A 169 -6.27 -14.64 23.35
CA VAL A 169 -5.99 -13.20 23.35
C VAL A 169 -5.63 -12.78 24.76
N THR A 170 -4.46 -12.17 24.92
CA THR A 170 -3.98 -11.64 26.20
C THR A 170 -3.73 -10.15 26.08
N ILE A 171 -4.40 -9.33 26.88
CA ILE A 171 -4.13 -7.90 26.94
C ILE A 171 -3.05 -7.65 27.99
N VAL A 172 -2.02 -6.89 27.62
CA VAL A 172 -0.92 -6.50 28.49
C VAL A 172 -1.07 -5.02 28.81
N VAL A 173 -1.41 -4.73 30.06
CA VAL A 173 -1.69 -3.38 30.57
C VAL A 173 -0.58 -2.98 31.53
N ARG A 174 0.05 -1.83 31.27
CA ARG A 174 1.16 -1.32 32.09
C ARG A 174 0.72 -0.85 33.48
N GLU A 175 -0.51 -0.36 33.58
CA GLU A 175 -1.12 0.15 34.81
C GLU A 175 -1.88 -0.94 35.58
N ASP A 176 -2.43 -0.58 36.74
CA ASP A 176 -3.23 -1.49 37.58
C ASP A 176 -4.67 -1.68 37.08
N ASP A 177 -5.15 -0.82 36.18
CA ASP A 177 -6.40 -1.01 35.44
C ASP A 177 -6.38 -0.36 34.04
N PHE A 178 -7.44 -0.54 33.26
CA PHE A 178 -7.68 0.14 31.98
C PHE A 178 -7.87 1.65 32.17
N THR A 179 -7.44 2.43 31.18
CA THR A 179 -7.61 3.89 31.15
C THR A 179 -8.86 4.33 30.38
N CYS A 180 -9.58 3.39 29.78
CA CYS A 180 -10.83 3.67 29.06
C CYS A 180 -12.06 3.64 29.98
N ALA A 181 -13.21 4.03 29.44
CA ALA A 181 -14.47 4.02 30.18
C ALA A 181 -14.79 2.61 30.72
N GLN A 182 -15.31 2.55 31.96
CA GLN A 182 -15.56 1.29 32.67
C GLN A 182 -16.35 0.28 31.84
N MET A 183 -17.42 0.69 31.17
CA MET A 183 -18.25 -0.19 30.34
C MET A 183 -17.47 -0.89 29.21
N VAL A 184 -16.41 -0.26 28.70
CA VAL A 184 -15.55 -0.84 27.65
C VAL A 184 -14.56 -1.82 28.27
N ALA A 185 -13.96 -1.44 29.40
CA ALA A 185 -13.08 -2.31 30.16
C ALA A 185 -13.81 -3.57 30.68
N ASP A 186 -15.06 -3.44 31.14
CA ASP A 186 -15.87 -4.53 31.67
C ASP A 186 -16.12 -5.60 30.60
N LYS A 187 -16.42 -5.22 29.36
CA LYS A 187 -16.57 -6.17 28.25
C LYS A 187 -15.35 -7.07 28.08
N VAL A 188 -14.16 -6.50 28.25
CA VAL A 188 -12.90 -7.24 28.15
C VAL A 188 -12.70 -8.13 29.39
N LYS A 189 -12.88 -7.56 30.59
CA LYS A 189 -12.72 -8.25 31.87
C LYS A 189 -13.66 -9.46 32.00
N GLU A 190 -14.84 -9.39 31.41
CA GLU A 190 -15.87 -10.43 31.44
C GLU A 190 -15.77 -11.41 30.25
N HIS A 191 -14.92 -11.13 29.25
CA HIS A 191 -14.84 -11.96 28.05
C HIS A 191 -14.10 -13.29 28.32
N PRO A 192 -14.72 -14.46 28.08
CA PRO A 192 -14.10 -15.74 28.43
C PRO A 192 -12.89 -16.11 27.57
N GLY A 193 -12.73 -15.47 26.41
CA GLY A 193 -11.60 -15.67 25.49
C GLY A 193 -10.45 -14.67 25.66
N ILE A 194 -10.52 -13.78 26.67
CA ILE A 194 -9.49 -12.77 26.90
C ILE A 194 -8.91 -12.92 28.31
N GLU A 195 -7.58 -12.96 28.38
CA GLU A 195 -6.83 -12.83 29.63
C GLU A 195 -6.26 -11.41 29.74
N VAL A 196 -6.15 -10.87 30.96
CA VAL A 196 -5.57 -9.53 31.20
C VAL A 196 -4.39 -9.63 32.16
N TRP A 197 -3.24 -9.14 31.71
CA TRP A 197 -2.02 -9.02 32.50
C TRP A 197 -1.82 -7.56 32.92
N TYR A 198 -2.23 -7.24 34.14
CA TYR A 198 -2.06 -5.92 34.74
C TYR A 198 -0.62 -5.67 35.21
N ASN A 199 -0.29 -4.39 35.35
CA ASN A 199 1.02 -3.92 35.80
C ASN A 199 2.17 -4.53 35.00
N THR A 200 1.97 -4.89 33.73
CA THR A 200 2.91 -5.70 32.96
C THR A 200 3.31 -4.95 31.70
N GLU A 201 4.58 -5.03 31.35
CA GLU A 201 5.13 -4.48 30.11
C GLU A 201 6.07 -5.46 29.42
N VAL A 202 6.23 -5.31 28.12
CA VAL A 202 7.15 -6.10 27.31
C VAL A 202 8.53 -5.46 27.37
N LYS A 203 9.56 -6.25 27.63
CA LYS A 203 10.95 -5.76 27.67
C LYS A 203 11.70 -6.09 26.39
N GLU A 204 11.56 -7.32 25.94
CA GLU A 204 12.27 -7.84 24.77
C GLU A 204 11.44 -8.90 24.10
N VAL A 205 11.59 -8.99 22.79
CA VAL A 205 11.08 -10.10 22.01
C VAL A 205 12.14 -10.66 21.10
N SER A 206 12.04 -11.96 20.81
CA SER A 206 12.98 -12.67 19.98
C SER A 206 12.33 -13.86 19.27
N GLY A 207 13.08 -14.40 18.32
CA GLY A 207 12.71 -15.55 17.51
C GLY A 207 13.64 -15.68 16.31
N ASP A 208 13.34 -16.63 15.43
CA ASP A 208 14.09 -16.81 14.19
C ASP A 208 13.54 -15.80 13.14
N ASP A 209 13.00 -16.31 12.04
CA ASP A 209 12.28 -15.51 11.03
C ASP A 209 11.01 -14.85 11.59
N PHE A 210 10.44 -15.40 12.66
CA PHE A 210 9.21 -14.94 13.30
C PHE A 210 9.33 -14.85 14.81
N LEU A 211 8.47 -14.02 15.38
CA LEU A 211 8.28 -13.84 16.80
C LEU A 211 7.88 -15.16 17.49
N LYS A 212 8.74 -15.66 18.39
CA LYS A 212 8.53 -16.93 19.10
C LYS A 212 8.70 -16.85 20.61
N LYS A 213 9.35 -15.79 21.10
CA LYS A 213 9.60 -15.56 22.52
C LYS A 213 9.38 -14.09 22.87
N ALA A 214 8.76 -13.83 24.02
CA ALA A 214 8.65 -12.50 24.62
C ALA A 214 8.99 -12.55 26.11
N GLU A 215 9.74 -11.55 26.56
CA GLU A 215 10.01 -11.30 27.97
C GLU A 215 9.12 -10.16 28.47
N PHE A 216 8.43 -10.43 29.57
CA PHE A 216 7.54 -9.51 30.25
C PHE A 216 8.06 -9.17 31.64
N PHE A 217 7.81 -7.95 32.08
CA PHE A 217 8.16 -7.46 33.40
C PHE A 217 6.92 -6.91 34.09
N ASN A 218 6.65 -7.41 35.30
CA ASN A 218 5.58 -6.88 36.13
C ASN A 218 6.10 -5.72 37.00
N ASN A 219 5.66 -4.51 36.69
CA ASN A 219 6.03 -3.25 37.35
C ASN A 219 5.65 -3.20 38.84
N LYS A 220 4.67 -3.97 39.28
CA LYS A 220 4.21 -3.98 40.68
C LYS A 220 4.97 -4.99 41.54
N THR A 221 5.26 -6.18 41.00
CA THR A 221 5.97 -7.23 41.74
C THR A 221 7.48 -7.23 41.51
N GLY A 222 7.95 -6.58 40.44
CA GLY A 222 9.34 -6.61 40.00
C GLY A 222 9.76 -7.94 39.37
N ALA A 223 8.80 -8.83 39.07
CA ALA A 223 9.08 -10.14 38.50
C ALA A 223 9.19 -10.09 36.96
N THR A 224 10.22 -10.75 36.43
CA THR A 224 10.36 -11.01 34.99
C THR A 224 9.89 -12.43 34.68
N PHE A 225 9.15 -12.60 33.60
CA PHE A 225 8.76 -13.91 33.10
C PHE A 225 8.78 -13.94 31.58
N THR A 226 8.84 -15.15 31.03
CA THR A 226 8.97 -15.36 29.59
C THR A 226 7.79 -16.15 29.08
N TYR A 227 7.24 -15.70 27.96
CA TYR A 227 6.38 -16.52 27.11
C TYR A 227 7.21 -17.08 25.95
N GLU A 228 7.09 -18.39 25.73
CA GLU A 228 7.67 -19.07 24.58
C GLU A 228 6.59 -19.97 23.96
N SER A 229 6.48 -19.93 22.64
CA SER A 229 5.44 -20.66 21.92
C SER A 229 5.56 -22.17 22.13
N LYS A 230 4.48 -22.80 22.59
CA LYS A 230 4.47 -24.21 23.03
C LYS A 230 4.67 -25.22 21.89
N ASP A 231 4.33 -24.85 20.66
CA ASP A 231 4.41 -25.69 19.46
C ASP A 231 5.42 -25.18 18.43
N GLY A 232 6.26 -24.22 18.82
CA GLY A 232 7.25 -23.58 17.95
C GLY A 232 6.65 -22.70 16.84
N LYS A 233 5.32 -22.52 16.84
CA LYS A 233 4.63 -21.60 15.93
C LYS A 233 4.85 -20.14 16.35
N PRO A 234 4.70 -19.18 15.44
CA PRO A 234 4.75 -17.78 15.82
C PRO A 234 3.55 -17.39 16.70
N PHE A 235 3.68 -16.25 17.39
CA PHE A 235 2.56 -15.57 18.04
C PHE A 235 2.49 -14.11 17.57
N GLY A 236 1.35 -13.46 17.81
CA GLY A 236 1.10 -12.08 17.42
C GLY A 236 1.21 -11.09 18.58
N MET A 237 1.68 -9.88 18.31
CA MET A 237 1.62 -8.75 19.22
C MET A 237 1.05 -7.52 18.51
N PHE A 238 -0.10 -7.04 18.98
CA PHE A 238 -0.77 -5.86 18.45
C PHE A 238 -0.53 -4.68 19.38
N VAL A 239 0.08 -3.62 18.86
CA VAL A 239 0.51 -2.46 19.65
C VAL A 239 -0.52 -1.33 19.57
N PHE A 240 -1.13 -0.99 20.71
CA PHE A 240 -2.10 0.11 20.85
C PHE A 240 -1.68 1.08 21.97
N ALA A 241 -0.50 1.66 21.81
CA ALA A 241 0.08 2.64 22.75
C ALA A 241 -0.33 4.10 22.49
N GLY A 242 -1.36 4.32 21.67
CA GLY A 242 -1.80 5.64 21.22
C GLY A 242 -1.16 6.06 19.89
N TYR A 243 -1.31 7.34 19.54
CA TYR A 243 -0.84 7.89 18.26
C TYR A 243 0.12 9.06 18.48
N GLU A 244 1.10 9.19 17.60
CA GLU A 244 2.01 10.31 17.52
C GLU A 244 1.65 11.17 16.30
N PRO A 245 1.22 12.43 16.49
CA PRO A 245 0.95 13.33 15.39
C PRO A 245 2.25 13.75 14.69
N ALA A 246 2.22 13.84 13.36
CA ALA A 246 3.38 14.18 12.54
C ALA A 246 3.56 15.71 12.47
N THR A 247 3.89 16.32 13.62
CA THR A 247 3.90 17.78 13.82
C THR A 247 5.28 18.37 14.08
N GLN A 248 6.31 17.53 14.16
CA GLN A 248 7.65 17.88 14.64
C GLN A 248 8.26 19.04 13.85
N ILE A 249 8.07 19.06 12.53
CA ILE A 249 8.58 20.12 11.63
C ILE A 249 7.88 21.48 11.78
N PHE A 250 6.67 21.50 12.35
CA PHE A 250 5.88 22.72 12.54
C PHE A 250 6.06 23.32 13.93
N LYS A 251 6.73 22.62 14.85
CA LYS A 251 7.00 23.13 16.20
C LYS A 251 7.79 24.45 16.13
N GLY A 252 7.28 25.47 16.81
CA GLY A 252 7.84 26.82 16.79
C GLY A 252 7.45 27.66 15.57
N ARG A 253 6.69 27.11 14.62
CA ARG A 253 6.10 27.83 13.48
C ARG A 253 4.58 27.96 13.60
N VAL A 254 3.94 27.02 14.28
CA VAL A 254 2.56 27.09 14.77
C VAL A 254 2.51 26.57 16.20
N ASP A 255 1.42 26.86 16.90
CA ASP A 255 1.18 26.31 18.24
C ASP A 255 1.03 24.79 18.16
N VAL A 256 1.70 24.11 19.09
CA VAL A 256 1.61 22.66 19.27
C VAL A 256 1.38 22.44 20.77
N ASP A 257 0.35 21.67 21.10
CA ASP A 257 0.00 21.42 22.50
C ASP A 257 1.00 20.47 23.19
N ALA A 258 0.78 20.24 24.48
CA ALA A 258 1.66 19.39 25.30
C ALA A 258 1.68 17.93 24.83
N GLU A 259 0.65 17.46 24.13
CA GLU A 259 0.55 16.10 23.59
C GLU A 259 1.10 15.98 22.16
N GLY A 260 1.48 17.11 21.56
CA GLY A 260 2.09 17.19 20.24
C GLY A 260 1.11 17.51 19.11
N TYR A 261 -0.16 17.78 19.39
CA TYR A 261 -1.16 18.07 18.35
C TYR A 261 -1.22 19.57 18.01
N ILE A 262 -1.67 19.91 16.81
CA ILE A 262 -1.89 21.31 16.39
C ILE A 262 -3.34 21.70 16.74
N PRO A 263 -3.58 22.53 17.77
CA PRO A 263 -4.91 23.00 18.09
C PRO A 263 -5.45 23.91 16.98
N THR A 264 -6.75 23.82 16.72
CA THR A 264 -7.44 24.72 15.80
C THR A 264 -8.79 25.12 16.37
N ASN A 265 -9.39 26.15 15.79
CA ASN A 265 -10.82 26.41 15.98
C ASN A 265 -11.69 25.53 15.05
N ASP A 266 -13.00 25.75 15.07
CA ASP A 266 -14.00 25.02 14.26
C ASP A 266 -13.86 25.23 12.75
N ARG A 267 -13.08 26.23 12.32
CA ARG A 267 -12.76 26.50 10.90
C ARG A 267 -11.42 25.90 10.49
N MET A 268 -10.81 25.09 11.34
CA MET A 268 -9.49 24.47 11.15
C MET A 268 -8.34 25.46 11.12
N GLU A 269 -8.56 26.71 11.58
CA GLU A 269 -7.53 27.75 11.63
C GLU A 269 -6.56 27.48 12.78
N THR A 270 -5.26 27.59 12.51
CA THR A 270 -4.22 27.60 13.54
C THR A 270 -4.05 29.00 14.14
N ASN A 271 -3.04 29.20 14.99
CA ASN A 271 -2.65 30.52 15.47
C ASN A 271 -2.05 31.43 14.38
N VAL A 272 -1.62 30.88 13.24
CA VAL A 272 -1.03 31.64 12.14
C VAL A 272 -2.06 31.91 11.04
N PRO A 273 -2.33 33.18 10.67
CA PRO A 273 -3.27 33.51 9.61
C PRO A 273 -2.90 32.87 8.26
N GLY A 274 -3.89 32.25 7.61
CA GLY A 274 -3.70 31.54 6.35
C GLY A 274 -3.06 30.15 6.50
N VAL A 275 -2.87 29.67 7.73
CA VAL A 275 -2.40 28.32 8.02
C VAL A 275 -3.48 27.55 8.77
N TYR A 276 -3.79 26.38 8.25
CA TYR A 276 -4.83 25.48 8.75
C TYR A 276 -4.22 24.13 9.09
N ALA A 277 -4.87 23.37 9.96
CA ALA A 277 -4.52 21.97 10.21
C ALA A 277 -5.78 21.10 10.05
N ALA A 278 -5.66 19.89 9.51
CA ALA A 278 -6.80 19.02 9.26
C ALA A 278 -6.44 17.54 9.46
N GLY A 279 -7.36 16.75 10.01
CA GLY A 279 -7.14 15.33 10.23
C GLY A 279 -6.47 15.02 11.58
N ASP A 280 -5.81 13.87 11.66
CA ASP A 280 -5.44 13.24 12.94
C ASP A 280 -4.28 13.91 13.70
N LEU A 281 -3.67 14.93 13.10
CA LEU A 281 -2.68 15.79 13.76
C LEU A 281 -3.30 16.86 14.68
N ARG A 282 -4.63 16.93 14.75
CA ARG A 282 -5.37 17.83 15.65
C ARG A 282 -5.83 17.12 16.93
N PRO A 283 -6.08 17.87 18.02
CA PRO A 283 -6.78 17.34 19.18
C PRO A 283 -8.21 16.95 18.79
N LYS A 284 -8.54 15.68 18.93
CA LYS A 284 -9.90 15.17 18.76
C LYS A 284 -10.12 13.83 19.44
N GLU A 285 -11.36 13.60 19.82
CA GLU A 285 -11.80 12.34 20.43
C GLU A 285 -11.86 11.21 19.39
N LEU A 286 -12.42 11.49 18.22
CA LEU A 286 -12.66 10.48 17.18
C LEU A 286 -11.70 10.63 15.98
N ARG A 287 -10.78 9.68 15.84
CA ARG A 287 -9.85 9.56 14.71
C ARG A 287 -10.38 8.53 13.71
N GLN A 288 -10.98 9.01 12.62
CA GLN A 288 -11.63 8.18 11.60
C GLN A 288 -11.47 8.84 10.23
N ILE A 289 -11.61 8.05 9.16
CA ILE A 289 -11.56 8.57 7.78
C ILE A 289 -12.61 9.67 7.59
N VAL A 290 -13.83 9.47 8.09
CA VAL A 290 -14.93 10.45 7.95
C VAL A 290 -14.65 11.78 8.68
N THR A 291 -14.05 11.75 9.87
CA THR A 291 -13.73 12.99 10.61
C THR A 291 -12.55 13.72 9.97
N ALA A 292 -11.56 12.99 9.46
CA ALA A 292 -10.45 13.56 8.70
C ALA A 292 -10.92 14.19 7.38
N VAL A 293 -11.83 13.54 6.66
CA VAL A 293 -12.46 14.11 5.45
C VAL A 293 -13.20 15.40 5.77
N ALA A 294 -14.02 15.40 6.83
CA ALA A 294 -14.75 16.59 7.24
C ALA A 294 -13.80 17.76 7.59
N ASP A 295 -12.75 17.50 8.37
CA ASP A 295 -11.72 18.51 8.69
C ASP A 295 -11.09 19.09 7.42
N GLY A 296 -10.74 18.24 6.44
CA GLY A 296 -10.15 18.66 5.16
C GLY A 296 -11.06 19.60 4.37
N ALA A 297 -12.34 19.24 4.23
CA ALA A 297 -13.33 20.04 3.53
C ALA A 297 -13.57 21.41 4.20
N ILE A 298 -13.63 21.44 5.54
CA ILE A 298 -13.78 22.68 6.31
C ILE A 298 -12.55 23.57 6.13
N ALA A 299 -11.35 23.00 6.25
CA ALA A 299 -10.09 23.73 6.09
C ALA A 299 -9.95 24.36 4.70
N ALA A 300 -10.27 23.61 3.64
CA ALA A 300 -10.23 24.13 2.26
C ALA A 300 -11.24 25.27 2.05
N THR A 301 -12.45 25.15 2.60
CA THR A 301 -13.48 26.19 2.50
C THR A 301 -13.10 27.46 3.28
N ALA A 302 -12.41 27.31 4.42
CA ALA A 302 -11.89 28.45 5.17
C ALA A 302 -10.71 29.11 4.44
N ALA A 303 -9.80 28.30 3.88
CA ALA A 303 -8.67 28.76 3.08
C ALA A 303 -9.11 29.51 1.82
N GLU A 304 -10.16 29.04 1.13
CA GLU A 304 -10.76 29.73 -0.02
C GLU A 304 -11.12 31.18 0.32
N LYS A 305 -11.86 31.39 1.43
CA LYS A 305 -12.27 32.73 1.85
C LYS A 305 -11.08 33.61 2.19
N TYR A 306 -10.07 33.05 2.85
CA TYR A 306 -8.84 33.76 3.18
C TYR A 306 -8.08 34.17 1.91
N VAL A 307 -7.87 33.24 0.98
CA VAL A 307 -7.19 33.50 -0.29
C VAL A 307 -7.95 34.55 -1.10
N ALA A 308 -9.28 34.48 -1.19
CA ALA A 308 -10.09 35.46 -1.91
C ALA A 308 -9.92 36.88 -1.33
N ALA A 309 -10.02 37.02 0.00
CA ALA A 309 -9.80 38.30 0.68
C ALA A 309 -8.37 38.83 0.47
N GLU A 310 -7.38 37.94 0.50
CA GLU A 310 -5.97 38.32 0.30
C GLU A 310 -5.69 38.76 -1.14
N ARG A 311 -6.30 38.11 -2.14
CA ARG A 311 -6.20 38.52 -3.54
C ARG A 311 -6.85 39.87 -3.78
N GLU A 312 -8.02 40.12 -3.19
CA GLU A 312 -8.71 41.41 -3.26
C GLU A 312 -7.84 42.51 -2.62
N ARG A 313 -7.32 42.27 -1.41
CA ARG A 313 -6.44 43.20 -0.70
C ARG A 313 -5.19 43.58 -1.51
N LEU A 314 -4.63 42.63 -2.25
CA LEU A 314 -3.43 42.80 -3.07
C LEU A 314 -3.72 43.27 -4.52
N GLY A 315 -5.00 43.47 -4.89
CA GLY A 315 -5.37 43.88 -6.25
C GLY A 315 -5.05 42.85 -7.33
N LEU A 316 -5.02 41.57 -6.97
CA LEU A 316 -4.74 40.46 -7.89
C LEU A 316 -6.00 40.05 -8.63
N ALA A 317 -5.86 39.67 -9.90
CA ALA A 317 -6.98 39.15 -10.70
C ALA A 317 -7.61 37.92 -10.02
N ALA A 318 -8.87 37.60 -10.34
CA ALA A 318 -9.46 36.34 -9.95
C ALA A 318 -8.67 35.15 -10.56
N PRO A 319 -8.67 33.97 -9.93
CA PRO A 319 -8.09 32.77 -10.54
C PRO A 319 -8.71 32.54 -11.92
N GLU A 320 -7.89 32.21 -12.92
CA GLU A 320 -8.41 31.80 -14.23
C GLU A 320 -9.13 30.45 -14.09
N PRO A 321 -10.29 30.26 -14.74
CA PRO A 321 -10.97 28.97 -14.69
C PRO A 321 -10.11 27.89 -15.36
N LYS A 322 -9.49 27.00 -14.57
CA LYS A 322 -8.99 25.72 -15.10
C LYS A 322 -10.20 24.89 -15.56
N ALA A 323 -10.14 24.28 -16.75
CA ALA A 323 -11.22 23.41 -17.19
C ALA A 323 -11.33 22.21 -16.23
N ALA A 324 -12.40 22.17 -15.42
CA ALA A 324 -12.72 20.98 -14.65
C ALA A 324 -12.92 19.82 -15.63
N LYS A 325 -12.16 18.74 -15.49
CA LYS A 325 -12.51 17.51 -16.18
C LYS A 325 -13.77 17.02 -15.49
N THR A 326 -14.84 16.80 -16.24
CA THR A 326 -16.05 16.19 -15.69
C THR A 326 -15.62 14.89 -15.00
N PRO A 327 -15.93 14.69 -13.70
CA PRO A 327 -15.61 13.43 -13.04
C PRO A 327 -16.20 12.29 -13.88
N ALA A 328 -15.39 11.28 -14.19
CA ALA A 328 -15.91 10.08 -14.84
C ALA A 328 -17.04 9.52 -13.96
N ALA A 329 -18.12 9.04 -14.58
CA ALA A 329 -19.18 8.38 -13.82
C ALA A 329 -18.57 7.24 -13.00
N PRO A 330 -19.00 7.01 -11.74
CA PRO A 330 -18.50 5.90 -10.96
C PRO A 330 -18.72 4.60 -11.73
N GLU A 331 -17.65 3.84 -11.94
CA GLU A 331 -17.75 2.49 -12.50
C GLU A 331 -18.67 1.67 -11.58
N PRO A 332 -19.66 0.94 -12.11
CA PRO A 332 -20.54 0.13 -11.29
C PRO A 332 -19.73 -0.88 -10.48
N GLU A 333 -19.95 -0.92 -9.16
CA GLU A 333 -19.32 -1.88 -8.27
C GLU A 333 -19.68 -3.31 -8.72
N ALA A 334 -18.66 -4.08 -9.10
CA ALA A 334 -18.82 -5.52 -9.26
C ALA A 334 -19.11 -6.13 -7.89
N GLU A 335 -20.35 -6.57 -7.67
CA GLU A 335 -20.68 -7.50 -6.60
C GLU A 335 -19.88 -8.80 -6.80
N ALA A 336 -19.50 -9.43 -5.69
CA ALA A 336 -18.77 -10.70 -5.70
C ALA A 336 -19.52 -11.73 -6.58
N PRO A 337 -18.86 -12.38 -7.57
CA PRO A 337 -19.60 -13.13 -8.55
C PRO A 337 -20.14 -14.43 -7.96
N GLN A 338 -21.47 -14.54 -7.98
CA GLN A 338 -22.16 -15.82 -8.10
C GLN A 338 -22.24 -16.17 -9.60
N GLY A 339 -21.65 -17.28 -10.00
CA GLY A 339 -21.95 -17.96 -11.28
C GLY A 339 -21.11 -17.53 -12.48
N MET A 340 -20.51 -18.52 -13.15
CA MET A 340 -19.81 -18.40 -14.44
C MET A 340 -20.80 -18.06 -15.57
N GLU A 341 -20.92 -16.79 -15.96
CA GLU A 341 -21.49 -16.40 -17.28
C GLU A 341 -20.78 -15.22 -17.97
N ASP A 342 -19.97 -14.41 -17.27
CA ASP A 342 -19.06 -13.42 -17.92
C ASP A 342 -17.63 -13.98 -17.97
N GLY A 343 -16.93 -13.78 -19.10
CA GLY A 343 -15.56 -14.27 -19.35
C GLY A 343 -14.52 -13.81 -18.31
N PHE A 344 -13.24 -14.18 -18.51
CA PHE A 344 -12.16 -13.87 -17.56
C PHE A 344 -11.88 -12.37 -17.43
N ILE A 345 -12.16 -11.59 -18.47
CA ILE A 345 -11.93 -10.14 -18.50
C ILE A 345 -13.27 -9.40 -18.48
N PRO A 346 -13.56 -8.60 -17.45
CA PRO A 346 -14.78 -7.80 -17.40
C PRO A 346 -14.90 -6.89 -18.63
N ALA A 347 -16.12 -6.73 -19.17
CA ALA A 347 -16.37 -5.93 -20.38
C ALA A 347 -15.87 -4.48 -20.27
N ALA A 348 -15.97 -3.87 -19.08
CA ALA A 348 -15.48 -2.53 -18.80
C ALA A 348 -13.95 -2.41 -18.97
N MET A 349 -13.20 -3.47 -18.62
CA MET A 349 -11.73 -3.47 -18.70
C MET A 349 -11.24 -3.65 -20.14
N LYS A 350 -11.99 -4.36 -21.00
CA LYS A 350 -11.62 -4.62 -22.40
C LYS A 350 -11.35 -3.33 -23.19
N GLY A 351 -12.05 -2.23 -22.88
CA GLY A 351 -11.83 -0.93 -23.50
C GLY A 351 -10.43 -0.37 -23.20
N GLN A 352 -10.09 -0.27 -21.91
CA GLN A 352 -8.79 0.21 -21.44
C GLN A 352 -7.63 -0.64 -21.97
N LEU A 353 -7.80 -1.96 -21.98
CA LEU A 353 -6.79 -2.88 -22.50
C LEU A 353 -6.53 -2.68 -23.99
N ARG A 354 -7.58 -2.43 -24.80
CA ARG A 354 -7.41 -2.13 -26.22
C ARG A 354 -6.59 -0.87 -26.45
N GLU A 355 -6.80 0.18 -25.66
CA GLU A 355 -6.02 1.42 -25.78
C GLU A 355 -4.54 1.22 -25.46
N ILE A 356 -4.22 0.37 -24.48
CA ILE A 356 -2.84 0.02 -24.16
C ILE A 356 -2.24 -0.82 -25.28
N PHE A 357 -2.95 -1.86 -25.73
CA PHE A 357 -2.43 -2.78 -26.75
C PHE A 357 -2.36 -2.16 -28.16
N GLN A 358 -3.09 -1.10 -28.45
CA GLN A 358 -2.92 -0.32 -29.68
C GLN A 358 -1.52 0.31 -29.83
N LYS A 359 -0.77 0.43 -28.73
CA LYS A 359 0.61 0.96 -28.72
C LYS A 359 1.66 -0.13 -28.91
N LEU A 360 1.27 -1.39 -29.12
CA LEU A 360 2.22 -2.45 -29.44
C LEU A 360 2.80 -2.21 -30.84
N GLU A 361 4.11 -2.37 -30.96
CA GLU A 361 4.88 -2.10 -32.18
C GLU A 361 5.30 -3.40 -32.89
N ARG A 362 5.28 -4.52 -32.17
CA ARG A 362 5.59 -5.86 -32.68
C ARG A 362 4.65 -6.90 -32.07
N THR A 363 4.65 -8.09 -32.66
CA THR A 363 3.84 -9.21 -32.16
C THR A 363 4.47 -9.86 -30.94
N ALA A 364 3.70 -10.01 -29.85
CA ALA A 364 4.03 -10.85 -28.70
C ALA A 364 3.42 -12.24 -28.89
N ARG A 365 4.27 -13.28 -28.92
CA ARG A 365 3.80 -14.67 -28.87
C ARG A 365 3.72 -15.11 -27.42
N VAL A 366 2.53 -15.46 -26.96
CA VAL A 366 2.26 -15.96 -25.61
C VAL A 366 2.04 -17.47 -25.69
N VAL A 367 3.06 -18.23 -25.28
CA VAL A 367 3.04 -19.69 -25.33
C VAL A 367 2.50 -20.25 -24.01
N THR A 368 1.55 -21.18 -24.10
CA THR A 368 1.00 -21.94 -22.96
C THR A 368 1.04 -23.44 -23.23
N ILE A 369 1.12 -24.23 -22.15
CA ILE A 369 1.20 -25.69 -22.22
C ILE A 369 -0.05 -26.30 -21.58
N ILE A 370 -0.71 -27.17 -22.34
CA ILE A 370 -1.94 -27.85 -21.95
C ILE A 370 -1.62 -29.24 -21.44
N ASP A 371 -1.98 -29.49 -20.19
CA ASP A 371 -1.96 -30.82 -19.58
C ASP A 371 -3.38 -31.13 -19.10
N PRO A 372 -4.10 -32.08 -19.74
CA PRO A 372 -5.47 -32.44 -19.32
C PRO A 372 -5.58 -32.89 -17.87
N ALA A 373 -4.48 -33.30 -17.22
CA ALA A 373 -4.45 -33.63 -15.79
C ALA A 373 -4.44 -32.38 -14.89
N VAL A 374 -4.21 -31.18 -15.43
CA VAL A 374 -4.16 -29.91 -14.70
C VAL A 374 -5.22 -28.96 -15.26
N PRO A 375 -6.48 -28.99 -14.75
CA PRO A 375 -7.59 -28.22 -15.32
C PRO A 375 -7.31 -26.73 -15.53
N LYS A 376 -6.49 -26.13 -14.66
CA LYS A 376 -6.07 -24.73 -14.74
C LYS A 376 -5.31 -24.37 -16.03
N THR A 377 -4.74 -25.34 -16.76
CA THR A 377 -4.12 -25.05 -18.07
C THR A 377 -5.15 -24.68 -19.13
N LEU A 378 -6.35 -25.26 -19.08
CA LEU A 378 -7.45 -24.91 -19.98
C LEU A 378 -8.03 -23.52 -19.64
N GLU A 379 -8.15 -23.21 -18.35
CA GLU A 379 -8.54 -21.86 -17.91
C GLU A 379 -7.52 -20.80 -18.33
N MET A 380 -6.22 -21.08 -18.20
CA MET A 380 -5.16 -20.21 -18.70
C MET A 380 -5.26 -19.99 -20.22
N GLN A 381 -5.51 -21.05 -21.00
CA GLN A 381 -5.73 -20.91 -22.44
C GLN A 381 -6.89 -19.97 -22.74
N GLY A 382 -8.06 -20.18 -22.09
CA GLY A 382 -9.23 -19.33 -22.30
C GLY A 382 -8.98 -17.86 -21.93
N PHE A 383 -8.27 -17.63 -20.82
CA PHE A 383 -7.83 -16.29 -20.42
C PHE A 383 -6.96 -15.63 -21.51
N LEU A 384 -5.96 -16.36 -22.01
CA LEU A 384 -5.03 -15.85 -23.01
C LEU A 384 -5.72 -15.58 -24.35
N GLU A 385 -6.61 -16.47 -24.80
CA GLU A 385 -7.40 -16.29 -26.01
C GLU A 385 -8.30 -15.06 -25.92
N GLU A 386 -8.87 -14.79 -24.74
CA GLU A 386 -9.66 -13.58 -24.50
C GLU A 386 -8.81 -12.30 -24.56
N VAL A 387 -7.55 -12.35 -24.06
CA VAL A 387 -6.60 -11.24 -24.23
C VAL A 387 -6.21 -11.05 -25.70
N ALA A 388 -5.89 -12.14 -26.41
CA ALA A 388 -5.49 -12.11 -27.82
C ALA A 388 -6.57 -11.48 -28.71
N ALA A 389 -7.84 -11.74 -28.40
CA ALA A 389 -8.98 -11.13 -29.09
C ALA A 389 -9.07 -9.60 -28.94
N LEU A 390 -8.28 -8.99 -28.05
CA LEU A 390 -8.24 -7.53 -27.87
C LEU A 390 -7.32 -6.83 -28.87
N ASN A 391 -6.29 -7.50 -29.41
CA ASN A 391 -5.35 -6.88 -30.34
C ASN A 391 -4.56 -7.92 -31.18
N ASP A 392 -4.44 -7.67 -32.48
CA ASP A 392 -3.76 -8.56 -33.45
C ASP A 392 -2.26 -8.77 -33.20
N HIS A 393 -1.62 -7.89 -32.40
CA HIS A 393 -0.23 -8.06 -31.97
C HIS A 393 -0.06 -9.08 -30.84
N ILE A 394 -1.11 -9.66 -30.28
CA ILE A 394 -1.01 -10.70 -29.25
C ILE A 394 -1.42 -12.03 -29.88
N GLN A 395 -0.48 -12.95 -30.01
CA GLN A 395 -0.72 -14.29 -30.57
C GLN A 395 -0.55 -15.33 -29.48
N VAL A 396 -1.54 -16.20 -29.32
CA VAL A 396 -1.52 -17.25 -28.30
C VAL A 396 -1.26 -18.59 -28.98
N GLU A 397 -0.29 -19.33 -28.44
CA GLU A 397 0.08 -20.65 -28.92
C GLU A 397 -0.07 -21.65 -27.78
N ALA A 398 -1.02 -22.58 -27.92
CA ALA A 398 -1.26 -23.63 -26.95
C ALA A 398 -0.77 -24.97 -27.49
N TYR A 399 0.18 -25.60 -26.79
CA TYR A 399 0.72 -26.91 -27.13
C TYR A 399 0.40 -27.93 -26.07
N LYS A 400 0.22 -29.21 -26.44
CA LYS A 400 0.11 -30.27 -25.44
C LYS A 400 1.46 -30.49 -24.78
N LYS A 401 1.46 -30.81 -23.50
CA LYS A 401 2.68 -31.18 -22.77
C LYS A 401 3.44 -32.30 -23.49
N GLY A 402 4.72 -32.08 -23.75
CA GLY A 402 5.61 -32.96 -24.51
C GLY A 402 5.55 -32.80 -26.04
N GLU A 403 4.67 -31.96 -26.59
CA GLU A 403 4.56 -31.73 -28.03
C GLU A 403 5.70 -30.86 -28.57
N LYS A 404 6.14 -29.88 -27.77
CA LYS A 404 7.19 -28.91 -28.10
C LYS A 404 8.27 -28.89 -27.02
N PRO A 405 9.03 -29.99 -26.85
CA PRO A 405 10.03 -30.10 -25.79
C PRO A 405 11.10 -29.00 -25.84
N GLU A 406 11.40 -28.46 -27.02
CA GLU A 406 12.31 -27.34 -27.22
C GLU A 406 11.82 -26.04 -26.55
N LEU A 407 10.51 -25.74 -26.62
CA LEU A 407 9.92 -24.56 -25.98
C LEU A 407 9.80 -24.75 -24.47
N GLU A 408 9.41 -25.94 -24.04
CA GLU A 408 9.33 -26.31 -22.61
C GLU A 408 10.70 -26.19 -21.93
N ALA A 409 11.75 -26.65 -22.61
CA ALA A 409 13.13 -26.52 -22.14
C ALA A 409 13.58 -25.05 -22.11
N ALA A 410 13.27 -24.26 -23.16
CA ALA A 410 13.65 -22.85 -23.25
C ALA A 410 13.04 -21.99 -22.13
N MET A 411 11.78 -22.25 -21.76
CA MET A 411 11.10 -21.51 -20.67
C MET A 411 11.35 -22.09 -19.28
N HIS A 412 12.19 -23.14 -19.16
CA HIS A 412 12.41 -23.89 -17.91
C HIS A 412 11.09 -24.28 -17.25
N LEU A 413 10.27 -25.07 -17.96
CA LEU A 413 8.94 -25.45 -17.49
C LEU A 413 9.02 -26.34 -16.23
N ASP A 414 8.84 -25.72 -15.06
CA ASP A 414 8.81 -26.41 -13.77
C ASP A 414 7.36 -26.69 -13.29
N ASN A 415 6.43 -25.79 -13.60
CA ASN A 415 5.07 -25.76 -13.05
C ASN A 415 4.01 -25.40 -14.10
N LEU A 416 2.76 -25.81 -13.86
CA LEU A 416 1.59 -25.51 -14.71
C LEU A 416 0.44 -24.96 -13.85
N PRO A 417 -0.40 -24.05 -14.37
CA PRO A 417 -0.40 -23.52 -15.74
C PRO A 417 0.70 -22.48 -15.98
N VAL A 418 1.07 -22.27 -17.25
CA VAL A 418 2.11 -21.32 -17.66
C VAL A 418 1.65 -20.42 -18.79
N ALA A 419 2.11 -19.17 -18.81
CA ALA A 419 2.08 -18.27 -19.96
C ALA A 419 3.46 -17.62 -20.10
N ALA A 420 4.17 -17.92 -21.19
CA ALA A 420 5.54 -17.44 -21.42
C ALA A 420 5.60 -16.55 -22.67
N LEU A 421 6.35 -15.46 -22.58
CA LEU A 421 6.51 -14.51 -23.69
C LEU A 421 7.68 -14.91 -24.58
N PHE A 422 7.42 -15.03 -25.88
CA PHE A 422 8.37 -15.33 -26.94
C PHE A 422 8.32 -14.24 -28.01
N ASP A 423 9.46 -13.96 -28.62
CA ASP A 423 9.52 -13.09 -29.79
C ASP A 423 8.99 -13.81 -31.04
N PRO A 424 8.73 -13.08 -32.14
CA PRO A 424 8.30 -13.67 -33.40
C PRO A 424 9.24 -14.77 -33.92
N GLU A 425 10.53 -14.69 -33.62
CA GLU A 425 11.57 -15.64 -34.00
C GLU A 425 11.59 -16.92 -33.14
N GLY A 426 10.88 -16.94 -32.01
CA GLY A 426 10.78 -18.08 -31.09
C GLY A 426 11.84 -18.11 -30.00
N GLN A 427 12.50 -16.99 -29.74
CA GLN A 427 13.36 -16.81 -28.58
C GLN A 427 12.54 -16.48 -27.33
N TYR A 428 12.84 -17.18 -26.23
CA TYR A 428 12.21 -16.90 -24.95
C TYR A 428 12.70 -15.55 -24.40
N SER A 429 11.76 -14.72 -23.95
CA SER A 429 12.04 -13.38 -23.43
C SER A 429 12.63 -13.33 -22.02
N GLY A 430 12.65 -14.45 -21.30
CA GLY A 430 12.95 -14.50 -19.87
C GLY A 430 11.75 -14.19 -18.96
N VAL A 431 10.58 -13.86 -19.52
CA VAL A 431 9.36 -13.54 -18.75
C VAL A 431 8.31 -14.64 -18.88
N LYS A 432 7.83 -15.14 -17.74
CA LYS A 432 6.68 -16.06 -17.69
C LYS A 432 5.78 -15.85 -16.46
N PHE A 433 4.58 -16.39 -16.55
CA PHE A 433 3.56 -16.39 -15.52
C PHE A 433 3.15 -17.83 -15.24
N THR A 434 3.19 -18.21 -13.97
CA THR A 434 2.83 -19.52 -13.47
C THR A 434 1.63 -19.36 -12.54
N GLY A 435 0.44 -19.57 -13.10
CA GLY A 435 -0.84 -19.12 -12.53
C GLY A 435 -1.51 -18.08 -13.44
N ILE A 436 -2.85 -18.03 -13.40
CA ILE A 436 -3.64 -17.15 -14.27
C ILE A 436 -3.51 -15.71 -13.73
N PRO A 437 -2.96 -14.74 -14.49
CA PRO A 437 -2.71 -13.39 -14.01
C PRO A 437 -4.01 -12.57 -14.00
N GLY A 438 -4.96 -12.97 -13.15
CA GLY A 438 -6.18 -12.24 -12.86
C GLY A 438 -6.00 -11.28 -11.68
N GLY A 439 -7.11 -10.73 -11.17
CA GLY A 439 -7.09 -9.80 -10.03
C GLY A 439 -6.16 -8.62 -10.28
N HIS A 440 -5.30 -8.30 -9.31
CA HIS A 440 -4.31 -7.23 -9.45
C HIS A 440 -3.18 -7.55 -10.43
N GLU A 441 -2.88 -8.82 -10.68
CA GLU A 441 -1.81 -9.25 -11.60
C GLU A 441 -2.17 -9.12 -13.08
N MET A 442 -3.42 -8.79 -13.40
CA MET A 442 -3.77 -8.37 -14.76
C MET A 442 -2.91 -7.16 -15.17
N ASN A 443 -2.65 -6.23 -14.25
CA ASN A 443 -1.81 -5.07 -14.52
C ASN A 443 -0.38 -5.47 -14.86
N SER A 444 0.21 -6.42 -14.13
CA SER A 444 1.58 -6.87 -14.38
C SER A 444 1.68 -7.64 -15.70
N PHE A 445 0.68 -8.45 -16.05
CA PHE A 445 0.60 -9.12 -17.36
C PHE A 445 0.53 -8.14 -18.52
N VAL A 446 -0.35 -7.13 -18.43
CA VAL A 446 -0.48 -6.08 -19.45
C VAL A 446 0.82 -5.30 -19.60
N LEU A 447 1.48 -4.95 -18.49
CA LEU A 447 2.77 -4.28 -18.51
C LEU A 447 3.87 -5.17 -19.09
N ALA A 448 3.87 -6.47 -18.84
CA ALA A 448 4.83 -7.40 -19.43
C ALA A 448 4.71 -7.42 -20.96
N VAL A 449 3.48 -7.58 -21.47
CA VAL A 449 3.21 -7.55 -22.91
C VAL A 449 3.58 -6.18 -23.51
N TYR A 450 3.19 -5.07 -22.87
CA TYR A 450 3.52 -3.73 -23.33
C TYR A 450 5.03 -3.44 -23.31
N ASN A 451 5.75 -3.86 -22.28
CA ASN A 451 7.20 -3.71 -22.16
C ASN A 451 7.96 -4.59 -23.12
N PHE A 452 7.39 -5.73 -23.49
CA PHE A 452 7.97 -6.65 -24.45
C PHE A 452 7.71 -6.23 -25.89
N ALA A 453 6.46 -5.93 -26.25
CA ALA A 453 6.03 -5.74 -27.63
C ALA A 453 5.69 -4.30 -28.02
N GLY A 454 5.65 -3.36 -27.07
CA GLY A 454 5.50 -1.93 -27.32
C GLY A 454 6.80 -1.15 -27.07
N PRO A 455 6.73 0.18 -26.97
CA PRO A 455 7.89 1.03 -26.64
C PRO A 455 8.42 0.79 -25.21
N GLY A 456 7.58 0.16 -24.37
CA GLY A 456 7.85 -0.09 -22.97
C GLY A 456 7.90 1.16 -22.10
N GLN A 457 8.01 0.94 -20.80
CA GLN A 457 8.15 2.01 -19.81
C GLN A 457 9.57 2.55 -19.80
N ALA A 458 9.71 3.87 -19.68
CA ALA A 458 11.01 4.51 -19.58
C ALA A 458 11.74 4.06 -18.30
N VAL A 459 13.03 3.77 -18.44
CA VAL A 459 13.93 3.44 -17.33
C VAL A 459 15.03 4.50 -17.33
N ASP A 460 15.36 5.00 -16.13
CA ASP A 460 16.45 5.95 -15.95
C ASP A 460 17.76 5.42 -16.54
N GLU A 461 18.54 6.27 -17.20
CA GLU A 461 19.75 5.84 -17.94
C GLU A 461 20.81 5.23 -17.01
N ALA A 462 20.95 5.74 -15.79
CA ALA A 462 21.90 5.18 -14.82
C ALA A 462 21.43 3.79 -14.36
N LEU A 463 20.12 3.62 -14.15
CA LEU A 463 19.54 2.33 -13.80
C LEU A 463 19.63 1.31 -14.95
N ALA A 464 19.39 1.72 -16.18
CA ALA A 464 19.55 0.87 -17.36
C ALA A 464 20.99 0.36 -17.53
N LYS A 465 21.99 1.22 -17.27
CA LYS A 465 23.41 0.80 -17.28
C LYS A 465 23.73 -0.22 -16.19
N ARG A 466 23.16 -0.04 -14.99
CA ARG A 466 23.30 -1.01 -13.88
C ARG A 466 22.68 -2.36 -14.24
N ILE A 467 21.47 -2.35 -14.78
CA ILE A 467 20.79 -3.58 -15.25
C ILE A 467 21.66 -4.30 -16.28
N ALA A 468 22.18 -3.59 -17.29
CA ALA A 468 23.03 -4.17 -18.32
C ALA A 468 24.38 -4.70 -17.80
N ALA A 469 24.85 -4.22 -16.65
CA ALA A 469 26.12 -4.63 -16.04
C ALA A 469 26.03 -5.95 -15.24
N ILE A 470 24.83 -6.47 -14.97
CA ILE A 470 24.66 -7.76 -14.30
C ILE A 470 25.06 -8.89 -15.27
N ASP A 471 26.20 -9.53 -15.00
CA ASP A 471 26.85 -10.50 -15.87
C ASP A 471 26.68 -11.97 -15.41
N HIS A 472 25.93 -12.19 -14.34
CA HIS A 472 25.61 -13.51 -13.79
C HIS A 472 24.11 -13.86 -13.91
N PRO A 473 23.76 -15.16 -13.94
CA PRO A 473 22.38 -15.59 -14.09
C PRO A 473 21.55 -15.29 -12.84
N VAL A 474 20.35 -14.74 -13.05
CA VAL A 474 19.35 -14.51 -12.00
C VAL A 474 18.02 -15.10 -12.44
N ASN A 475 17.52 -16.09 -11.69
CA ASN A 475 16.16 -16.59 -11.81
C ASN A 475 15.33 -16.04 -10.64
N ALA A 476 14.48 -15.06 -10.92
CA ALA A 476 13.60 -14.45 -9.94
C ALA A 476 12.18 -15.02 -10.05
N GLN A 477 11.78 -15.79 -9.04
CA GLN A 477 10.43 -16.33 -8.91
C GLN A 477 9.63 -15.48 -7.91
N ILE A 478 8.76 -14.62 -8.44
CA ILE A 478 7.96 -13.66 -7.67
C ILE A 478 6.66 -14.33 -7.26
N CYS A 479 6.60 -14.74 -6.01
CA CYS A 479 5.45 -15.34 -5.37
C CYS A 479 4.42 -14.26 -4.98
N ILE A 480 3.21 -14.43 -5.47
CA ILE A 480 2.10 -13.48 -5.32
C ILE A 480 0.85 -14.14 -4.75
N SER A 481 -0.12 -13.30 -4.42
CA SER A 481 -1.52 -13.66 -4.25
C SER A 481 -2.35 -12.70 -5.09
N LEU A 482 -3.41 -13.17 -5.75
CA LEU A 482 -4.21 -12.33 -6.65
C LEU A 482 -4.91 -11.14 -5.95
N SER A 483 -4.99 -11.16 -4.61
CA SER A 483 -5.51 -10.06 -3.76
C SER A 483 -4.44 -9.07 -3.29
N CYS A 484 -3.16 -9.30 -3.60
CA CYS A 484 -2.05 -8.46 -3.16
C CYS A 484 -1.90 -7.21 -4.05
N HIS A 485 -2.08 -6.02 -3.47
CA HIS A 485 -1.94 -4.76 -4.22
C HIS A 485 -0.49 -4.34 -4.51
N PHE A 486 0.48 -4.83 -3.74
CA PHE A 486 1.91 -4.50 -3.92
C PHE A 486 2.64 -5.44 -4.88
N CYS A 487 2.05 -6.59 -5.15
CA CYS A 487 2.67 -7.64 -5.95
C CYS A 487 2.86 -7.25 -7.43
N PRO A 488 1.90 -6.57 -8.10
CA PRO A 488 2.05 -6.22 -9.51
C PRO A 488 3.27 -5.35 -9.80
N ASP A 489 3.60 -4.42 -8.89
CA ASP A 489 4.75 -3.52 -9.07
C ASP A 489 6.08 -4.29 -9.01
N VAL A 490 6.19 -5.25 -8.10
CA VAL A 490 7.39 -6.10 -7.98
C VAL A 490 7.51 -7.04 -9.18
N VAL A 491 6.39 -7.66 -9.60
CA VAL A 491 6.35 -8.51 -10.79
C VAL A 491 6.74 -7.72 -12.04
N ALA A 492 6.10 -6.58 -12.27
CA ALA A 492 6.37 -5.73 -13.44
C ALA A 492 7.81 -5.20 -13.44
N ALA A 493 8.36 -4.84 -12.27
CA ALA A 493 9.75 -4.41 -12.16
C ALA A 493 10.74 -5.54 -12.48
N CYS A 494 10.57 -6.72 -11.89
CA CYS A 494 11.41 -7.89 -12.19
C CYS A 494 11.36 -8.28 -13.67
N GLN A 495 10.15 -8.31 -14.25
CA GLN A 495 9.96 -8.64 -15.66
C GLN A 495 10.57 -7.57 -16.57
N ARG A 496 10.44 -6.28 -16.23
CA ARG A 496 11.09 -5.21 -16.99
C ARG A 496 12.62 -5.31 -16.92
N ILE A 497 13.19 -5.70 -15.78
CA ILE A 497 14.63 -5.97 -15.66
C ILE A 497 15.03 -7.16 -16.54
N ALA A 498 14.27 -8.27 -16.51
CA ALA A 498 14.52 -9.45 -17.35
C ALA A 498 14.50 -9.12 -18.85
N LEU A 499 13.56 -8.28 -19.28
CA LEU A 499 13.48 -7.83 -20.69
C LEU A 499 14.66 -6.93 -21.13
N LEU A 500 15.41 -6.36 -20.18
CA LEU A 500 16.57 -5.50 -20.44
C LEU A 500 17.91 -6.22 -20.28
N ASN A 501 17.93 -7.43 -19.70
CA ASN A 501 19.15 -8.20 -19.51
C ASN A 501 18.92 -9.71 -19.74
N PRO A 502 19.59 -10.33 -20.73
CA PRO A 502 19.39 -11.75 -21.09
C PRO A 502 19.84 -12.75 -20.03
N ASN A 503 20.61 -12.33 -19.01
CA ASN A 503 21.01 -13.19 -17.90
C ASN A 503 19.90 -13.35 -16.84
N ILE A 504 18.82 -12.57 -16.95
CA ILE A 504 17.79 -12.47 -15.91
C ILE A 504 16.48 -13.06 -16.43
N GLN A 505 15.87 -13.92 -15.62
CA GLN A 505 14.54 -14.47 -15.84
C GLN A 505 13.62 -14.07 -14.69
N ALA A 506 12.36 -13.79 -15.02
CA ALA A 506 11.34 -13.39 -14.07
C ALA A 506 10.05 -14.21 -14.27
N GLU A 507 9.68 -14.93 -13.22
CA GLU A 507 8.50 -15.80 -13.18
C GLU A 507 7.52 -15.30 -12.11
N MET A 508 6.31 -14.89 -12.48
CA MET A 508 5.24 -14.70 -11.49
C MET A 508 4.70 -16.07 -11.06
N ILE A 509 4.53 -16.32 -9.76
CA ILE A 509 3.96 -17.57 -9.23
C ILE A 509 2.77 -17.25 -8.33
N ASP A 510 1.57 -17.71 -8.73
CA ASP A 510 0.40 -17.68 -7.85
C ASP A 510 0.52 -18.75 -6.77
N THR A 511 0.83 -18.33 -5.54
CA THR A 511 1.06 -19.23 -4.41
C THR A 511 -0.17 -20.05 -4.04
N ALA A 512 -1.38 -19.63 -4.42
CA ALA A 512 -2.60 -20.40 -4.18
C ALA A 512 -2.61 -21.74 -4.93
N LEU A 513 -1.91 -21.83 -6.06
CA LEU A 513 -1.83 -23.05 -6.88
C LEU A 513 -0.69 -23.99 -6.44
N PHE A 514 0.29 -23.49 -5.69
CA PHE A 514 1.50 -24.23 -5.32
C PHE A 514 1.76 -24.21 -3.80
N PRO A 515 0.89 -24.84 -2.99
CA PRO A 515 1.03 -24.83 -1.53
C PRO A 515 2.35 -25.43 -1.03
N LYS A 516 2.89 -26.42 -1.74
CA LYS A 516 4.21 -27.01 -1.41
C LYS A 516 5.35 -26.00 -1.51
N LEU A 517 5.28 -25.09 -2.48
CA LEU A 517 6.29 -24.04 -2.66
C LEU A 517 6.23 -23.03 -1.50
N LYS A 518 5.02 -22.74 -1.01
CA LYS A 518 4.81 -21.93 0.20
C LYS A 518 5.44 -22.58 1.44
N GLU A 519 5.29 -23.89 1.59
CA GLU A 519 5.89 -24.64 2.71
C GLU A 519 7.42 -24.73 2.60
N GLU A 520 7.93 -25.08 1.42
CA GLU A 520 9.37 -25.28 1.14
C GLU A 520 10.17 -24.00 1.41
N TYR A 521 9.71 -22.86 0.87
CA TYR A 521 10.37 -21.57 1.02
C TYR A 521 9.82 -20.75 2.21
N LYS A 522 8.94 -21.34 3.02
CA LYS A 522 8.33 -20.73 4.22
C LYS A 522 7.77 -19.33 3.95
N LEU A 523 7.00 -19.19 2.87
CA LEU A 523 6.47 -17.88 2.44
C LEU A 523 5.30 -17.47 3.34
N MET A 524 5.48 -16.38 4.10
CA MET A 524 4.49 -15.91 5.08
C MET A 524 3.90 -14.53 4.74
N SER A 525 4.39 -13.89 3.69
CA SER A 525 3.82 -12.67 3.10
C SER A 525 4.17 -12.61 1.61
N VAL A 526 3.38 -11.87 0.84
CA VAL A 526 3.66 -11.55 -0.57
C VAL A 526 3.65 -10.02 -0.77
N PRO A 527 4.39 -9.45 -1.73
CA PRO A 527 5.26 -10.15 -2.68
C PRO A 527 6.50 -10.75 -2.02
N ALA A 528 6.92 -11.91 -2.51
CA ALA A 528 8.17 -12.56 -2.12
C ALA A 528 8.92 -13.02 -3.36
N MET A 529 10.20 -12.68 -3.49
CA MET A 529 11.04 -13.11 -4.59
C MET A 529 11.94 -14.25 -4.11
N ILE A 530 11.77 -15.44 -4.68
CA ILE A 530 12.72 -16.53 -4.54
C ILE A 530 13.76 -16.36 -5.65
N LEU A 531 15.02 -16.16 -5.28
CA LEU A 531 16.13 -15.88 -6.17
C LEU A 531 17.00 -17.12 -6.27
N ASN A 532 17.23 -17.60 -7.49
CA ASN A 532 18.06 -18.77 -7.78
C ASN A 532 17.71 -20.03 -6.96
N LYS A 533 16.43 -20.19 -6.62
CA LYS A 533 15.90 -21.30 -5.77
C LYS A 533 16.59 -21.40 -4.39
N ARG A 534 17.12 -20.30 -3.86
CA ARG A 534 17.87 -20.27 -2.60
C ARG A 534 17.44 -19.13 -1.70
N ASP A 535 17.65 -17.90 -2.14
CA ASP A 535 17.45 -16.71 -1.33
C ASP A 535 16.02 -16.22 -1.46
N VAL A 536 15.39 -15.80 -0.36
CA VAL A 536 14.03 -15.27 -0.36
C VAL A 536 14.05 -13.81 0.10
N VAL A 537 13.51 -12.92 -0.72
CA VAL A 537 13.38 -11.49 -0.43
C VAL A 537 11.92 -11.11 -0.33
N PHE A 538 11.51 -10.52 0.79
CA PHE A 538 10.13 -10.15 1.06
C PHE A 538 9.84 -8.66 0.89
N GLY A 539 8.57 -8.38 0.64
CA GLY A 539 7.97 -7.05 0.67
C GLY A 539 8.04 -6.32 -0.66
N ALA A 540 7.30 -5.20 -0.74
CA ALA A 540 7.35 -4.31 -1.88
C ALA A 540 8.79 -3.78 -2.07
N LYS A 541 9.24 -3.73 -3.34
CA LYS A 541 10.56 -3.22 -3.73
C LYS A 541 10.42 -2.35 -4.97
N LYS A 542 11.11 -1.22 -4.97
CA LYS A 542 11.30 -0.42 -6.19
C LYS A 542 12.30 -1.12 -7.11
N MET A 543 12.21 -0.85 -8.41
CA MET A 543 13.13 -1.42 -9.41
C MET A 543 14.61 -1.21 -9.04
N SER A 544 14.98 -0.04 -8.49
CA SER A 544 16.36 0.24 -8.07
C SER A 544 16.86 -0.67 -6.94
N GLU A 545 15.98 -1.03 -6.01
CA GLU A 545 16.29 -1.96 -4.91
C GLU A 545 16.41 -3.39 -5.44
N ILE A 546 15.54 -3.78 -6.38
CA ILE A 546 15.60 -5.10 -7.03
C ILE A 546 16.92 -5.25 -7.80
N VAL A 547 17.33 -4.23 -8.54
CA VAL A 547 18.63 -4.23 -9.25
C VAL A 547 19.80 -4.36 -8.28
N GLU A 548 19.77 -3.63 -7.15
CA GLU A 548 20.81 -3.76 -6.11
C GLU A 548 20.85 -5.18 -5.51
N ILE A 549 19.69 -5.80 -5.29
CA ILE A 549 19.63 -7.20 -4.83
C ILE A 549 20.26 -8.11 -5.89
N PHE A 550 19.91 -7.94 -7.16
CA PHE A 550 20.40 -8.79 -8.25
C PHE A 550 21.91 -8.64 -8.46
N GLU A 551 22.44 -7.43 -8.39
CA GLU A 551 23.89 -7.15 -8.45
C GLU A 551 24.68 -7.89 -7.34
N ASN A 552 24.08 -8.03 -6.15
CA ASN A 552 24.74 -8.60 -4.97
C ASN A 552 24.45 -10.10 -4.77
N LEU A 553 23.68 -10.74 -5.66
CA LEU A 553 23.46 -12.18 -5.59
C LEU A 553 24.79 -12.92 -5.78
N LYS A 554 25.16 -13.71 -4.76
CA LYS A 554 26.34 -14.58 -4.85
C LYS A 554 26.00 -15.78 -5.73
N ASN A 555 26.86 -16.09 -6.71
CA ASN A 555 26.78 -17.30 -7.52
C ASN A 555 26.81 -18.59 -6.68
#